data_AF-A0A429GEP8-F1
#
_entry.id   AF-A0A429GEP8-F1
#
_cell.length_a   1.000
_cell.length_b   1.000
_cell.length_c   1.000
_cell.angle_alpha   90.00
_cell.angle_beta   90.00
_cell.angle_gamma   90.00
#
_symmetry.space_group_name_H-M   'P 1'
#
loop_
_entity.id
_entity.type
_entity.pdbx_description
1 polymer ?
#
loop_
_entity_poly.entity_id
_entity_poly.type
_entity_poly.pdbx_seq_one_letter_code
_entity_poly.pdbx_strand_id
1 'polypeptide(L)'
;MIYIFVEVRFGFSMNRNVQNDTRRYLMGLKSPKVPEKVNEAVGWPALHPITFGYIKEKGVRKGAGYNRARGAVVIYLYGGRDAMLDRTIRELDAVLSSLKTKDHLKWYSYSIYVGEDIVERTYPYEPIAQI
;
A
#
# COMPACT_ATOMS: atom_id res chain seq x y z
N MET A 1 -14.56 -5.44 -6.06
CA MET A 1 -13.33 -4.73 -6.52
C MET A 1 -12.20 -5.14 -5.59
N ILE A 2 -11.00 -5.40 -6.11
CA ILE A 2 -9.87 -5.89 -5.30
C ILE A 2 -8.88 -4.75 -5.05
N TYR A 3 -8.40 -4.64 -3.82
CA TYR A 3 -7.39 -3.68 -3.39
C TYR A 3 -6.20 -4.41 -2.79
N ILE A 4 -5.01 -3.95 -3.11
CA ILE A 4 -3.77 -4.45 -2.53
C ILE A 4 -3.19 -3.36 -1.63
N PHE A 5 -3.03 -3.67 -0.35
CA PHE A 5 -2.46 -2.80 0.65
C PHE A 5 -1.01 -3.20 0.88
N VAL A 6 -0.10 -2.25 0.82
CA VAL A 6 1.28 -2.47 1.25
C VAL A 6 1.56 -1.59 2.45
N GLU A 7 1.81 -2.23 3.58
CA GLU A 7 2.26 -1.57 4.81
C GLU A 7 3.77 -1.71 4.92
N VAL A 8 4.45 -0.59 5.18
CA VAL A 8 5.89 -0.54 5.45
C VAL A 8 6.11 -0.05 6.87
N ARG A 9 6.97 -0.75 7.61
CA ARG A 9 7.44 -0.34 8.94
C ARG A 9 8.85 0.20 8.87
N PHE A 10 9.04 1.27 9.61
CA PHE A 10 10.24 2.08 9.60
C PHE A 10 11.13 1.79 10.81
N GLY A 11 12.45 1.75 10.62
CA GLY A 11 13.42 1.65 11.73
C GLY A 11 13.49 2.91 12.60
N PHE A 12 14.15 2.82 13.77
CA PHE A 12 14.15 3.85 14.82
C PHE A 12 14.89 5.17 14.48
N SER A 13 15.67 5.24 13.39
CA SER A 13 16.49 6.41 13.00
C SER A 13 15.97 7.16 11.76
N MET A 14 14.66 7.34 11.67
CA MET A 14 13.97 7.94 10.51
C MET A 14 14.13 9.46 10.41
N ASN A 15 14.56 9.93 9.23
CA ASN A 15 14.47 11.34 8.83
C ASN A 15 13.36 11.54 7.76
N ARG A 16 13.06 12.81 7.43
CA ARG A 16 12.04 13.17 6.43
C ARG A 16 12.31 12.57 5.04
N ASN A 17 13.57 12.32 4.70
CA ASN A 17 13.94 11.77 3.39
C ASN A 17 13.48 10.33 3.25
N VAL A 18 13.57 9.53 4.30
CA VAL A 18 13.10 8.13 4.26
C VAL A 18 11.61 8.04 3.96
N GLN A 19 10.80 8.85 4.64
CA GLN A 19 9.36 8.90 4.44
C GLN A 19 9.00 9.35 3.01
N ASN A 20 9.66 10.42 2.54
CA ASN A 20 9.43 10.95 1.20
C ASN A 20 9.87 9.97 0.11
N ASP A 21 11.02 9.34 0.27
CA ASP A 21 11.51 8.34 -0.68
C ASP A 21 10.58 7.12 -0.70
N THR A 22 10.17 6.60 0.45
CA THR A 22 9.19 5.52 0.55
C THR A 22 7.92 5.85 -0.24
N ARG A 23 7.35 7.04 -0.03
CA ARG A 23 6.20 7.52 -0.81
C ARG A 23 6.49 7.51 -2.30
N ARG A 24 7.65 8.04 -2.72
CA ARG A 24 7.98 8.15 -4.13
C ARG A 24 8.18 6.79 -4.81
N TYR A 25 8.79 5.82 -4.15
CA TYR A 25 8.92 4.46 -4.71
C TYR A 25 7.55 3.78 -4.85
N LEU A 26 6.77 3.77 -3.76
CA LEU A 26 5.47 3.08 -3.72
C LEU A 26 4.41 3.71 -4.63
N MET A 27 4.43 5.03 -4.79
CA MET A 27 3.49 5.76 -5.67
C MET A 27 3.99 5.88 -7.13
N GLY A 28 5.13 5.30 -7.49
CA GLY A 28 5.68 5.38 -8.84
C GLY A 28 6.29 6.73 -9.25
N LEU A 29 6.71 7.54 -8.28
CA LEU A 29 7.31 8.88 -8.47
C LEU A 29 8.87 8.87 -8.45
N LYS A 30 9.50 7.72 -8.25
CA LYS A 30 10.98 7.54 -8.25
C LYS A 30 11.35 6.10 -8.61
N SER A 31 12.44 5.93 -9.38
CA SER A 31 12.91 4.62 -9.87
C SER A 31 13.70 3.81 -8.82
N PRO A 32 13.44 2.49 -8.65
CA PRO A 32 12.45 1.72 -9.42
C PRO A 32 11.04 2.06 -8.97
N LYS A 33 10.19 2.34 -9.94
CA LYS A 33 8.81 2.71 -9.68
C LYS A 33 8.03 1.41 -9.45
N VAL A 34 7.52 1.21 -8.22
CA VAL A 34 6.98 -0.10 -7.81
C VAL A 34 5.82 -0.54 -8.71
N PRO A 35 4.79 0.30 -8.98
CA PRO A 35 3.68 -0.12 -9.83
C PRO A 35 4.13 -0.48 -11.25
N GLU A 36 4.95 0.36 -11.88
CA GLU A 36 5.42 0.10 -13.25
C GLU A 36 6.25 -1.17 -13.33
N LYS A 37 7.17 -1.40 -12.37
CA LYS A 37 8.01 -2.59 -12.38
C LYS A 37 7.21 -3.89 -12.22
N VAL A 38 6.17 -3.88 -11.38
CA VAL A 38 5.26 -5.03 -11.25
C VAL A 38 4.43 -5.21 -12.51
N ASN A 39 3.90 -4.11 -13.07
CA ASN A 39 3.09 -4.16 -14.29
C ASN A 39 3.89 -4.69 -15.50
N GLU A 40 5.16 -4.29 -15.63
CA GLU A 40 6.10 -4.80 -16.63
C GLU A 40 6.34 -6.31 -16.45
N ALA A 41 6.59 -6.78 -15.22
CA ALA A 41 6.84 -8.19 -14.93
C ALA A 41 5.61 -9.09 -15.17
N VAL A 42 4.41 -8.57 -14.90
CA VAL A 42 3.14 -9.27 -15.15
C VAL A 42 2.71 -9.17 -16.62
N GLY A 43 3.12 -8.12 -17.33
CA GLY A 43 2.75 -7.85 -18.73
C GLY A 43 1.42 -7.12 -18.91
N TRP A 44 0.90 -6.49 -17.85
CA TRP A 44 -0.39 -5.78 -17.85
C TRP A 44 -0.41 -4.71 -16.73
N PRO A 45 -1.17 -3.60 -16.88
CA PRO A 45 -1.39 -2.63 -15.81
C PRO A 45 -2.21 -3.23 -14.65
N ALA A 46 -1.56 -3.97 -13.75
CA ALA A 46 -2.19 -4.67 -12.62
C ALA A 46 -2.30 -3.80 -11.36
N LEU A 47 -1.32 -2.91 -11.12
CA LEU A 47 -1.28 -2.04 -9.94
C LEU A 47 -1.51 -0.58 -10.33
N HIS A 48 -2.53 0.03 -9.74
CA HIS A 48 -2.83 1.46 -9.85
C HIS A 48 -2.80 2.11 -8.46
N PRO A 49 -1.81 2.97 -8.15
CA PRO A 49 -1.76 3.64 -6.85
C PRO A 49 -2.95 4.58 -6.65
N ILE A 50 -3.70 4.39 -5.57
CA ILE A 50 -4.85 5.23 -5.20
C ILE A 50 -4.43 6.26 -4.17
N THR A 51 -3.89 5.80 -3.05
CA THR A 51 -3.60 6.65 -1.90
C THR A 51 -2.40 6.14 -1.11
N PHE A 52 -1.81 7.07 -0.35
CA PHE A 52 -0.67 6.83 0.52
C PHE A 52 -0.89 7.56 1.85
N GLY A 53 -0.70 6.84 2.95
CA GLY A 53 -0.86 7.36 4.31
C GLY A 53 0.36 7.06 5.17
N TYR A 54 0.68 7.98 6.09
CA TYR A 54 1.68 7.73 7.12
C TYR A 54 1.04 7.18 8.38
N ILE A 55 1.64 6.12 8.93
CA ILE A 55 1.22 5.54 10.21
C ILE A 55 1.92 6.32 11.32
N LYS A 56 1.16 7.16 12.03
CA LYS A 56 1.67 7.96 13.16
C LYS A 56 1.46 7.21 14.47
N GLU A 57 2.38 7.38 15.41
CA GLU A 57 2.14 6.94 16.79
C GLU A 57 1.18 7.85 17.53
N LYS A 58 0.31 7.25 18.35
CA LYS A 58 -0.42 7.96 19.39
C LYS A 58 0.57 8.35 20.50
N GLY A 59 0.61 9.62 20.87
CA GLY A 59 1.38 10.10 22.05
C GLY A 59 2.63 10.92 21.75
N VAL A 60 3.06 11.07 20.50
CA VAL A 60 4.18 11.96 20.15
C VAL A 60 3.69 13.41 20.19
N ARG A 61 4.05 14.14 21.26
CA ARG A 61 3.71 15.56 21.45
C ARG A 61 4.18 16.39 20.23
N LYS A 62 3.34 17.32 19.78
CA LYS A 62 3.66 18.31 18.74
C LYS A 62 4.85 19.17 19.21
N GLY A 63 6.06 18.79 18.84
CA GLY A 63 7.28 19.58 18.99
C GLY A 63 8.00 19.69 17.63
N ALA A 64 8.64 20.83 17.39
CA ALA A 64 9.36 21.12 16.16
C ALA A 64 10.40 20.02 15.86
N GLY A 65 10.12 19.19 14.83
CA GLY A 65 11.06 18.15 14.35
C GLY A 65 10.60 16.70 14.45
N TYR A 66 9.46 16.40 15.07
CA TYR A 66 9.04 15.01 15.37
C TYR A 66 7.75 14.53 14.67
N ASN A 67 7.51 14.93 13.42
CA ASN A 67 6.55 14.23 12.53
C ASN A 67 7.17 12.92 11.99
N ARG A 68 7.63 12.05 12.89
CA ARG A 68 8.22 10.76 12.53
C ARG A 68 7.09 9.73 12.47
N ALA A 69 6.71 9.35 11.25
CA ALA A 69 5.84 8.21 11.05
C ALA A 69 6.58 6.93 11.47
N ARG A 70 5.88 5.96 12.06
CA ARG A 70 6.40 4.60 12.32
C ARG A 70 6.30 3.68 11.11
N GLY A 71 5.61 4.14 10.09
CA GLY A 71 5.42 3.39 8.87
C GLY A 71 4.62 4.18 7.85
N ALA A 72 4.31 3.50 6.76
CA ALA A 72 3.45 4.00 5.72
C ALA A 72 2.54 2.89 5.22
N VAL A 73 1.41 3.26 4.64
CA VAL A 73 0.54 2.36 3.90
C VAL A 73 0.30 2.98 2.52
N VAL A 74 0.34 2.14 1.48
CA VAL A 74 -0.12 2.49 0.14
C VAL A 74 -1.24 1.53 -0.24
N ILE A 75 -2.24 2.05 -0.93
CA ILE A 75 -3.36 1.27 -1.46
C ILE A 75 -3.29 1.29 -2.98
N TYR A 76 -3.27 0.11 -3.58
CA TYR A 76 -3.37 -0.09 -5.02
C TYR A 76 -4.77 -0.63 -5.37
N LEU A 77 -5.37 -0.07 -6.42
CA LEU A 77 -6.48 -0.73 -7.11
C LEU A 77 -5.88 -1.84 -7.98
N TYR A 78 -6.37 -3.06 -7.80
CA TYR A 78 -6.00 -4.17 -8.65
C TYR A 78 -6.85 -4.18 -9.91
N GLY A 79 -6.21 -4.01 -11.07
CA GLY A 79 -6.86 -3.97 -12.39
C GLY A 79 -6.78 -5.28 -13.17
N GLY A 80 -6.24 -6.35 -12.57
CA GLY A 80 -6.07 -7.65 -13.22
C GLY A 80 -7.28 -8.57 -13.08
N ARG A 81 -7.20 -9.73 -13.75
CA ARG A 81 -8.14 -10.85 -13.56
C ARG A 81 -7.70 -11.67 -12.35
N ASP A 82 -8.63 -12.28 -11.63
CA ASP A 82 -8.37 -13.05 -10.39
C ASP A 82 -7.23 -14.07 -10.53
N ALA A 83 -7.15 -14.78 -11.66
CA ALA A 83 -6.10 -15.76 -11.94
C ALA A 83 -4.67 -15.18 -11.97
N MET A 84 -4.52 -13.85 -12.08
CA MET A 84 -3.23 -13.17 -12.07
C MET A 84 -2.88 -12.56 -10.70
N LEU A 85 -3.80 -12.58 -9.72
CA LEU A 85 -3.62 -11.91 -8.45
C LEU A 85 -2.40 -12.47 -7.69
N ASP A 86 -2.29 -13.80 -7.60
CA ASP A 86 -1.17 -14.47 -6.96
C ASP A 86 0.17 -14.11 -7.61
N ARG A 87 0.20 -14.05 -8.95
CA ARG A 87 1.40 -13.64 -9.69
C ARG A 87 1.73 -12.17 -9.39
N THR A 88 0.75 -11.28 -9.39
CA THR A 88 0.95 -9.87 -9.04
C THR A 88 1.49 -9.69 -7.63
N ILE A 89 0.98 -10.44 -6.65
CA ILE A 89 1.46 -10.41 -5.26
C ILE A 89 2.91 -10.89 -5.17
N ARG A 90 3.27 -11.97 -5.87
CA ARG A 90 4.66 -12.48 -5.91
C ARG A 90 5.64 -11.47 -6.51
N GLU A 91 5.28 -10.85 -7.63
CA GLU A 91 6.13 -9.82 -8.25
C GLU A 91 6.25 -8.58 -7.37
N LEU A 92 5.15 -8.17 -6.72
CA LEU A 92 5.16 -7.07 -5.76
C LEU A 92 6.08 -7.38 -4.57
N ASP A 93 6.00 -8.59 -4.01
CA ASP A 93 6.85 -9.04 -2.92
C ASP A 93 8.34 -9.00 -3.30
N ALA A 94 8.70 -9.50 -4.49
CA ALA A 94 10.06 -9.46 -4.99
C ALA A 94 10.59 -8.02 -5.13
N VAL A 95 9.77 -7.10 -5.66
CA VAL A 95 10.14 -5.69 -5.79
C VAL A 95 10.32 -5.04 -4.40
N LEU A 96 9.39 -5.27 -3.46
CA LEU A 96 9.46 -4.72 -2.11
C LEU A 96 10.65 -5.26 -1.32
N SER A 97 10.94 -6.56 -1.44
CA SER A 97 12.15 -7.18 -0.89
C SER A 97 13.43 -6.47 -1.38
N SER A 98 13.50 -6.16 -2.68
CA SER A 98 14.65 -5.43 -3.24
C SER A 98 14.76 -3.98 -2.76
N LEU A 99 13.64 -3.35 -2.37
CA LEU A 99 13.64 -2.01 -1.80
C LEU A 99 14.02 -2.03 -0.32
N LYS A 100 13.56 -3.04 0.43
CA LYS A 100 13.87 -3.19 1.86
C LYS A 100 15.37 -3.28 2.12
N THR A 101 16.14 -3.86 1.20
CA THR A 101 17.61 -3.95 1.32
C THR A 101 18.34 -2.63 1.05
N LYS A 102 17.66 -1.57 0.62
CA LYS A 102 18.28 -0.27 0.37
C LYS A 102 18.49 0.51 1.67
N ASP A 103 19.74 0.83 1.95
CA ASP A 103 20.15 1.48 3.20
C ASP A 103 19.45 2.82 3.48
N HIS A 104 19.13 3.60 2.45
CA HIS A 104 18.47 4.90 2.63
C HIS A 104 16.97 4.80 2.90
N LEU A 105 16.35 3.63 2.66
CA LEU A 105 14.93 3.41 2.94
C LEU A 105 14.68 2.96 4.38
N LYS A 106 15.64 2.33 5.05
CA LYS A 106 15.54 1.97 6.48
C LYS A 106 14.22 1.24 6.83
N TRP A 107 13.71 0.43 5.91
CA TRP A 107 12.52 -0.39 6.12
C TRP A 107 12.88 -1.56 7.04
N TYR A 108 12.20 -1.65 8.19
CA TYR A 108 12.37 -2.76 9.13
C TYR A 108 11.59 -3.99 8.67
N SER A 109 10.35 -3.79 8.21
CA SER A 109 9.49 -4.83 7.63
C SER A 109 8.50 -4.23 6.63
N TYR A 110 7.86 -5.09 5.86
CA TYR A 110 6.67 -4.75 5.09
C TYR A 110 5.66 -5.91 5.14
N SER A 111 4.41 -5.64 4.81
CA SER A 111 3.34 -6.62 4.72
C SER A 111 2.41 -6.27 3.56
N ILE A 112 1.90 -7.29 2.88
CA ILE A 112 0.96 -7.17 1.76
C ILE A 112 -0.37 -7.74 2.24
N TYR A 113 -1.45 -6.98 2.09
CA TYR A 113 -2.81 -7.43 2.38
C TYR A 113 -3.67 -7.29 1.13
N VAL A 114 -4.67 -8.16 0.99
CA VAL A 114 -5.67 -8.08 -0.06
C VAL A 114 -7.01 -7.78 0.61
N GLY A 115 -7.74 -6.81 0.09
CA GLY A 115 -9.11 -6.51 0.50
C GLY A 115 -10.03 -6.50 -0.71
N GLU A 116 -11.28 -6.87 -0.50
CA GLU A 116 -12.31 -6.86 -1.54
C GLU A 116 -13.48 -6.00 -1.09
N ASP A 117 -14.04 -5.20 -2.01
CA ASP A 117 -15.32 -4.53 -1.76
C ASP A 117 -16.42 -5.58 -1.56
N ILE A 118 -17.00 -5.59 -0.37
CA ILE A 118 -18.24 -6.30 -0.08
C ILE A 118 -19.37 -5.35 -0.48
N VAL A 119 -20.02 -5.61 -1.61
CA VAL A 119 -21.24 -4.89 -1.97
C VAL A 119 -22.36 -5.41 -1.05
N GLU A 120 -22.64 -4.69 0.05
CA GLU A 120 -23.89 -4.90 0.78
C GLU A 120 -25.04 -4.54 -0.16
N ARG A 121 -25.76 -5.56 -0.63
CA ARG A 121 -27.06 -5.36 -1.29
C ARG A 121 -28.04 -4.90 -0.22
N THR A 122 -28.26 -3.60 -0.10
CA THR A 122 -29.39 -3.07 0.67
C THR A 122 -30.65 -3.52 -0.07
N TYR A 123 -31.33 -4.55 0.42
CA TYR A 123 -32.66 -4.88 -0.08
C TYR A 123 -33.61 -3.75 0.35
N PRO A 124 -34.47 -3.23 -0.55
CA PRO A 124 -35.50 -2.30 -0.15
C PRO A 124 -36.39 -2.97 0.89
N TYR A 125 -36.62 -2.28 2.01
CA TYR A 125 -37.59 -2.70 3.02
C TYR A 125 -38.98 -2.65 2.40
N GLU A 126 -39.59 -3.80 2.14
CA GLU A 126 -41.02 -3.89 1.86
C GLU A 126 -41.76 -3.93 3.21
N PRO A 127 -42.56 -2.92 3.56
CA PRO A 127 -43.37 -2.97 4.76
C PRO A 127 -44.36 -4.14 4.63
N ILE A 128 -44.28 -5.07 5.59
CA ILE A 128 -45.24 -6.16 5.71
C ILE A 128 -46.62 -5.53 5.88
N ALA A 129 -47.50 -5.74 4.91
CA ALA A 129 -48.90 -5.33 5.02
C ALA A 129 -49.49 -6.01 6.27
N GLN A 130 -49.82 -5.21 7.28
CA GLN A 130 -50.54 -5.70 8.45
C GLN A 130 -51.96 -6.10 7.99
N ILE A 131 -52.29 -7.38 8.21
CA ILE A 131 -53.62 -7.98 7.99
C ILE A 131 -54.51 -7.60 9.18
#